data_AF-A0A1M3LNG3-F1
#
_entry.id   AF-A0A1M3LNG3-F1
#
_cell.length_a   1.000
_cell.length_b   1.000
_cell.length_c   1.000
_cell.angle_alpha   90.00
_cell.angle_beta   90.00
_cell.angle_gamma   90.00
#
_symmetry.space_group_name_H-M   'P 1'
#
loop_
_entity.id
_entity.type
_entity.pdbx_description
1 polymer ?
#
loop_
_entity_poly.entity_id
_entity_poly.type
_entity_poly.pdbx_seq_one_letter_code
_entity_poly.pdbx_strand_id
1 'polypeptide(L)'
;MEFEDDVEPTVKPAAPPTYAGIQTWTATYPVTVSVLGIDTGTFSLSYTFQGTSISTTKNLECRGWFSGFAGFWSISSTSSNYISGSKGTCKVVHRMSAVYKGSFVTANKEQSITFAGPTLIEKYTRNV
;
A
#
# COMPACT_ATOMS: atom_id res chain seq x y z
N MET A 1 0.87 -6.96 -18.32
CA MET A 1 0.26 -6.11 -17.28
C MET A 1 1.39 -5.28 -16.73
N GLU A 2 1.28 -3.98 -16.92
CA GLU A 2 2.29 -3.00 -16.54
C GLU A 2 1.76 -2.22 -15.35
N PHE A 3 2.69 -1.73 -14.53
CA PHE A 3 2.38 -1.00 -13.31
C PHE A 3 3.20 0.26 -13.32
N GLU A 4 2.55 1.39 -13.06
CA GLU A 4 3.25 2.66 -12.87
C GLU A 4 3.67 2.77 -11.40
N ASP A 5 4.87 2.28 -11.10
CA ASP A 5 5.48 2.29 -9.76
C ASP A 5 6.23 3.60 -9.42
N ASP A 6 6.21 4.60 -10.32
CA ASP A 6 6.88 5.88 -10.12
C ASP A 6 6.17 6.82 -9.12
N VAL A 7 4.97 6.46 -8.66
CA VAL A 7 4.23 7.31 -7.72
C VAL A 7 4.90 7.28 -6.33
N GLU A 8 5.18 8.45 -5.75
CA GLU A 8 5.68 8.51 -4.37
C GLU A 8 4.53 8.38 -3.35
N PRO A 9 4.71 7.58 -2.28
CA PRO A 9 3.71 7.48 -1.24
C PRO A 9 3.58 8.84 -0.55
N THR A 10 2.36 9.36 -0.52
CA THR A 10 2.08 10.64 0.14
C THR A 10 1.92 10.40 1.62
N VAL A 11 2.61 11.18 2.46
CA VAL A 11 2.49 11.11 3.94
C VAL A 11 1.96 12.41 4.50
N LYS A 12 0.93 12.33 5.32
CA LYS A 12 0.32 13.48 5.96
C LYS A 12 0.07 13.21 7.45
N PRO A 13 0.19 14.23 8.32
CA PRO A 13 -0.22 14.09 9.70
C PRO A 13 -1.76 13.93 9.76
N ALA A 14 -2.23 12.91 10.46
CA ALA A 14 -3.65 12.60 10.59
C ALA A 14 -4.33 13.39 11.73
N ALA A 15 -3.53 13.88 12.67
CA ALA A 15 -3.96 14.66 13.83
C ALA A 15 -2.80 15.54 14.35
N PRO A 16 -3.09 16.61 15.12
CA PRO A 16 -2.07 17.31 15.88
C PRO A 16 -1.32 16.36 16.83
N PRO A 17 -0.03 16.61 17.12
CA PRO A 17 0.77 15.73 17.96
C PRO A 17 0.16 15.59 19.36
N THR A 18 0.18 14.38 19.89
CA THR A 18 -0.19 14.11 21.28
C THR A 18 1.03 14.27 22.19
N TYR A 19 0.81 14.15 23.50
CA TYR A 19 1.82 14.28 24.55
C TYR A 19 3.13 13.55 24.20
N ALA A 20 4.27 14.17 24.50
CA ALA A 20 5.63 13.67 24.21
C ALA A 20 6.08 13.68 22.72
N GLY A 21 5.46 14.50 21.86
CA GLY A 21 5.93 14.69 20.48
C GLY A 21 5.65 13.50 19.56
N ILE A 22 4.72 12.62 19.97
CA ILE A 22 4.22 11.52 19.15
C ILE A 22 3.13 12.07 18.24
N GLN A 23 3.25 11.83 16.94
CA GLN A 23 2.28 12.25 15.95
C GLN A 23 1.75 11.04 15.18
N THR A 24 0.46 11.09 14.84
CA THR A 24 -0.16 10.10 13.95
C THR A 24 0.04 10.54 12.51
N TRP A 25 0.56 9.65 11.69
CA TRP A 25 0.79 9.84 10.26
C TRP A 25 -0.06 8.85 9.48
N THR A 26 -0.55 9.29 8.33
CA THR A 26 -1.20 8.45 7.33
C THR A 26 -0.41 8.57 6.03
N ALA A 27 0.10 7.43 5.57
CA ALA A 27 0.76 7.28 4.29
C ALA A 27 -0.19 6.59 3.30
N THR A 28 -0.20 7.04 2.05
CA THR A 28 -0.99 6.42 0.98
C THR A 28 -0.11 6.17 -0.23
N TYR A 29 -0.14 4.94 -0.74
CA TYR A 29 0.64 4.49 -1.89
C TYR A 29 -0.29 3.92 -2.97
N PRO A 30 -0.68 4.74 -3.96
CA PRO A 30 -1.45 4.28 -5.11
C PRO A 30 -0.51 3.80 -6.23
N VAL A 31 -0.85 2.69 -6.88
CA VAL A 31 -0.15 2.14 -8.05
C VAL A 31 -1.17 1.76 -9.11
N THR A 32 -1.08 2.39 -10.27
CA THR A 32 -1.98 2.13 -11.40
C THR A 32 -1.59 0.82 -12.09
N VAL A 33 -2.61 0.08 -12.53
CA VAL A 33 -2.50 -1.21 -13.21
C VAL A 33 -3.02 -1.08 -14.62
N SER A 34 -2.13 -1.25 -15.59
CA SER A 34 -2.50 -1.24 -17.00
C SER A 34 -2.36 -2.64 -17.62
N VAL A 35 -3.33 -2.99 -18.47
CA VAL A 35 -3.32 -4.22 -19.27
C VAL A 35 -3.44 -3.81 -20.72
N LEU A 36 -2.43 -4.18 -21.53
CA LEU A 36 -2.37 -3.87 -22.95
C LEU A 36 -2.49 -2.36 -23.24
N GLY A 37 -1.86 -1.53 -22.39
CA GLY A 37 -1.90 -0.07 -22.50
C GLY A 37 -3.21 0.59 -22.06
N ILE A 38 -4.15 -0.18 -21.49
CA ILE A 38 -5.40 0.35 -20.92
C ILE A 38 -5.33 0.29 -19.41
N ASP A 39 -5.59 1.41 -18.74
CA ASP A 39 -5.69 1.46 -17.28
C ASP A 39 -6.90 0.67 -16.81
N THR A 40 -6.64 -0.44 -16.12
CA THR A 40 -7.66 -1.36 -15.64
C THR A 40 -8.07 -1.10 -14.19
N GLY A 41 -7.27 -0.32 -13.46
CA GLY A 41 -7.55 0.14 -12.11
C GLY A 41 -6.30 0.60 -11.37
N THR A 42 -6.44 0.80 -10.07
CA THR A 42 -5.42 1.30 -9.17
C THR A 42 -5.46 0.49 -7.89
N PHE A 43 -4.31 -0.06 -7.51
CA PHE A 43 -4.07 -0.57 -6.17
C PHE A 43 -3.74 0.56 -5.25
N SER A 44 -4.30 0.55 -4.06
CA SER A 44 -4.02 1.56 -3.05
C SER A 44 -3.72 0.89 -1.72
N LEU A 45 -2.61 1.27 -1.14
CA LEU A 45 -2.20 0.91 0.20
C LEU A 45 -2.29 2.16 1.08
N SER A 46 -3.00 2.05 2.21
CA SER A 46 -3.00 3.05 3.28
C SER A 46 -2.35 2.47 4.53
N TYR A 47 -1.46 3.25 5.12
CA TYR A 47 -0.77 2.92 6.35
C TYR A 47 -0.88 4.07 7.35
N THR A 48 -1.57 3.82 8.45
CA THR A 48 -1.68 4.74 9.57
C THR A 48 -0.82 4.25 10.72
N PHE A 49 0.08 5.10 11.19
CA PHE A 49 1.03 4.77 12.24
C PHE A 49 1.29 5.96 13.15
N GLN A 50 1.78 5.69 14.36
CA GLN A 50 2.22 6.69 15.30
C GLN A 50 3.72 6.61 15.46
N GLY A 51 4.34 7.77 15.58
CA GLY A 51 5.78 7.87 15.71
C GLY A 51 6.23 9.27 16.11
N THR A 52 7.51 9.38 16.44
CA THR A 52 8.20 10.66 16.53
C THR A 52 8.62 11.11 15.13
N SER A 53 9.41 12.19 15.04
CA SER A 53 10.02 12.64 13.78
C SER A 53 11.06 11.67 13.20
N ILE A 54 11.54 10.69 13.98
CA ILE A 54 12.63 9.78 13.57
C ILE A 54 12.31 8.30 13.79
N SER A 55 11.22 7.96 14.48
CA SER A 55 10.90 6.59 14.85
C SER A 55 9.41 6.30 14.80
N THR A 56 9.05 5.13 14.31
CA THR A 56 7.69 4.60 14.39
C THR A 56 7.54 3.80 15.67
N THR A 57 6.56 4.17 16.49
CA THR A 57 6.32 3.56 17.81
C THR A 57 5.16 2.58 17.79
N LYS A 58 4.15 2.82 16.94
CA LYS A 58 2.95 1.97 16.88
C LYS A 58 2.33 1.94 15.48
N ASN A 59 1.94 0.76 15.04
CA ASN A 59 1.09 0.60 13.85
C ASN A 59 -0.36 0.70 14.28
N LEU A 60 -1.14 1.58 13.64
CA LEU A 60 -2.57 1.69 13.91
C LEU A 60 -3.37 0.91 12.89
N GLU A 61 -3.03 1.08 11.61
CA GLU A 61 -3.83 0.52 10.54
C GLU A 61 -2.99 0.29 9.29
N CYS A 62 -3.22 -0.84 8.62
CA CYS A 62 -2.65 -1.13 7.30
C CYS A 62 -3.77 -1.73 6.47
N ARG A 63 -4.15 -1.03 5.40
CA ARG A 63 -5.25 -1.44 4.52
C ARG A 63 -4.79 -1.40 3.09
N GLY A 64 -5.29 -2.35 2.33
CA GLY A 64 -5.13 -2.40 0.89
C GLY A 64 -6.48 -2.52 0.22
N TRP A 65 -6.68 -1.79 -0.86
CA TRP A 65 -7.86 -1.94 -1.70
C TRP A 65 -7.49 -1.78 -3.16
N PHE A 66 -8.39 -2.19 -4.03
CA PHE A 66 -8.31 -1.94 -5.45
C PHE A 66 -9.56 -1.19 -5.89
N SER A 67 -9.37 -0.23 -6.77
CA SER A 67 -10.46 0.43 -7.51
C SER A 67 -10.18 0.26 -9.00
N GLY A 68 -11.15 -0.17 -9.79
CA GLY A 68 -10.94 -0.37 -11.21
C GLY A 68 -12.19 -0.86 -11.92
N PHE A 69 -12.04 -1.34 -13.15
CA PHE A 69 -13.16 -1.81 -13.96
C PHE A 69 -13.94 -2.92 -13.25
N ALA A 70 -15.12 -2.56 -12.76
CA ALA A 70 -16.01 -3.44 -12.03
C ALA A 70 -16.36 -4.67 -12.89
N GLY A 71 -16.21 -5.87 -12.31
CA GLY A 71 -16.52 -7.13 -12.98
C GLY A 71 -15.41 -7.72 -13.86
N PHE A 72 -14.32 -6.99 -14.13
CA PHE A 72 -13.17 -7.53 -14.85
C PHE A 72 -12.25 -8.35 -13.94
N TRP A 73 -12.03 -7.87 -12.71
CA TRP A 73 -11.13 -8.49 -11.74
C TRP A 73 -11.88 -9.00 -10.50
N SER A 74 -11.59 -10.24 -10.10
CA SER A 74 -11.80 -10.72 -8.74
C SER A 74 -10.53 -10.48 -7.94
N ILE A 75 -10.65 -9.74 -6.84
CA ILE A 75 -9.49 -9.26 -6.08
C ILE A 75 -9.66 -9.59 -4.62
N SER A 76 -8.64 -10.22 -4.05
CA SER A 76 -8.49 -10.36 -2.61
C SER A 76 -7.22 -9.64 -2.17
N SER A 77 -7.32 -8.89 -1.08
CA SER A 77 -6.17 -8.17 -0.52
C SER A 77 -5.92 -8.69 0.90
N THR A 78 -4.68 -9.06 1.18
CA THR A 78 -4.25 -9.46 2.52
C THR A 78 -3.22 -8.46 3.02
N SER A 79 -3.57 -7.73 4.07
CA SER A 79 -2.69 -6.75 4.70
C SER A 79 -1.99 -7.33 5.93
N SER A 80 -0.72 -7.00 6.10
CA SER A 80 0.06 -7.25 7.30
C SER A 80 0.86 -6.00 7.66
N ASN A 81 1.09 -5.81 8.96
CA ASN A 81 1.96 -4.74 9.42
C ASN A 81 2.83 -5.24 10.58
N TYR A 82 4.01 -4.65 10.72
CA TYR A 82 4.94 -4.95 11.81
C TYR A 82 5.85 -3.75 12.08
N ILE A 83 6.53 -3.77 13.21
CA ILE A 83 7.57 -2.79 13.57
C ILE A 83 8.87 -3.55 13.78
N SER A 84 9.95 -3.08 13.16
CA SER A 84 11.29 -3.64 13.34
C SER A 84 12.31 -2.50 13.42
N GLY A 85 13.11 -2.48 14.49
CA GLY A 85 14.19 -1.49 14.66
C GLY A 85 13.72 -0.05 14.46
N SER A 86 12.68 0.36 15.19
CA SER A 86 12.01 1.68 15.11
C SER A 86 11.42 2.07 13.75
N LYS A 87 11.31 1.12 12.81
CA LYS A 87 10.66 1.30 11.51
C LYS A 87 9.35 0.53 11.48
N GLY A 88 8.30 1.19 11.03
CA GLY A 88 7.01 0.57 10.83
C GLY A 88 6.80 0.23 9.36
N THR A 89 6.39 -1.00 9.10
CA THR A 89 6.14 -1.51 7.75
C THR A 89 4.68 -1.90 7.62
N CYS A 90 4.06 -1.51 6.50
CA CYS A 90 2.78 -2.00 6.04
C CYS A 90 2.98 -2.69 4.69
N LYS A 91 2.53 -3.93 4.62
CA LYS A 91 2.62 -4.79 3.45
C LYS A 91 1.23 -5.26 3.09
N VAL A 92 0.91 -5.20 1.81
CA VAL A 92 -0.36 -5.65 1.26
C VAL A 92 -0.08 -6.56 0.09
N VAL A 93 -0.64 -7.77 0.12
CA VAL A 93 -0.64 -8.68 -1.01
C VAL A 93 -2.00 -8.64 -1.67
N HIS A 94 -2.04 -8.14 -2.89
CA HIS A 94 -3.20 -8.17 -3.78
C HIS A 94 -3.13 -9.41 -4.67
N ARG A 95 -4.14 -10.26 -4.63
CA ARG A 95 -4.30 -11.38 -5.56
C ARG A 95 -5.44 -11.06 -6.50
N MET A 96 -5.11 -10.91 -7.78
CA MET A 96 -6.08 -10.69 -8.85
C MET A 96 -6.30 -11.97 -9.64
N SER A 97 -7.55 -12.21 -10.01
CA SER A 97 -7.91 -13.16 -11.04
C SER A 97 -8.97 -12.57 -11.96
N ALA A 98 -8.84 -12.83 -13.25
CA ALA A 98 -9.84 -12.50 -14.27
C ALA A 98 -10.15 -13.74 -15.10
N VAL A 99 -11.41 -13.87 -15.52
CA VAL A 99 -11.83 -14.91 -16.46
C VAL A 99 -12.15 -14.23 -17.79
N TYR A 100 -11.35 -14.51 -18.81
CA TYR A 100 -11.58 -14.00 -20.16
C TYR A 100 -11.75 -15.15 -21.13
N LYS A 101 -12.94 -15.27 -21.74
CA LYS A 101 -13.28 -16.32 -22.71
C LYS A 101 -12.95 -17.75 -22.24
N GLY A 102 -13.14 -18.04 -20.95
CA GLY A 102 -12.86 -19.35 -20.35
C GLY A 102 -11.40 -19.59 -19.93
N SER A 103 -10.49 -18.64 -20.18
CA SER A 103 -9.12 -18.66 -19.65
C SER A 103 -9.02 -17.88 -18.35
N PHE A 104 -8.30 -18.45 -17.37
CA PHE A 104 -8.01 -17.80 -16.09
C PHE A 104 -6.68 -17.06 -16.20
N VAL A 105 -6.70 -15.74 -15.96
CA VAL A 105 -5.50 -14.93 -15.81
C VAL A 105 -5.38 -14.54 -14.35
N THR A 106 -4.28 -14.90 -13.71
CA THR A 106 -3.98 -14.50 -12.34
C THR A 106 -2.79 -13.55 -12.32
N ALA A 107 -2.84 -12.56 -11.44
CA ALA A 107 -1.74 -11.66 -11.18
C ALA A 107 -1.72 -11.35 -9.68
N ASN A 108 -0.68 -11.79 -8.98
CA ASN A 108 -0.51 -11.41 -7.58
C ASN A 108 0.59 -10.36 -7.46
N LYS A 109 0.32 -9.39 -6.59
CA LYS A 109 1.16 -8.24 -6.34
C LYS A 109 1.33 -8.03 -4.87
N GLU A 110 2.54 -7.69 -4.48
CA GLU A 110 2.88 -7.31 -3.13
C GLU A 110 3.34 -5.86 -3.14
N GLN A 111 2.62 -5.02 -2.42
CA GLN A 111 2.99 -3.64 -2.12
C GLN A 111 3.52 -3.57 -0.70
N SER A 112 4.57 -2.79 -0.49
CA SER A 112 5.12 -2.54 0.84
C SER A 112 5.60 -1.10 0.94
N ILE A 113 5.33 -0.50 2.09
CA ILE A 113 5.92 0.77 2.50
C ILE A 113 6.48 0.67 3.91
N THR A 114 7.64 1.24 4.12
CA THR A 114 8.34 1.27 5.41
C THR A 114 8.71 2.70 5.77
N PHE A 115 8.40 3.08 7.00
CA PHE A 115 8.57 4.42 7.53
C PHE A 115 9.32 4.43 8.86
N ALA A 116 10.14 5.44 9.07
CA ALA A 116 10.75 5.79 10.36
C ALA A 116 10.28 7.19 10.76
N GLY A 117 9.21 7.27 11.56
CA GLY A 117 8.47 8.53 11.68
C GLY A 117 7.88 8.93 10.31
N PRO A 118 7.84 10.22 9.93
CA PRO A 118 7.32 10.63 8.62
C PRO A 118 8.25 10.29 7.44
N THR A 119 9.48 9.85 7.69
CA THR A 119 10.47 9.60 6.64
C THR A 119 10.24 8.25 5.98
N LEU A 120 10.03 8.26 4.66
CA LEU A 120 9.98 7.05 3.85
C LEU A 120 11.37 6.40 3.82
N ILE A 121 11.45 5.14 4.22
CA ILE A 121 12.69 4.35 4.19
C ILE A 121 12.72 3.45 2.96
N GLU A 122 11.60 2.80 2.66
CA GLU A 122 11.51 1.85 1.56
C GLU A 122 10.09 1.82 1.02
N LYS A 123 9.96 1.75 -0.30
CA LYS A 123 8.71 1.44 -0.99
C LYS A 123 9.01 0.42 -2.09
N TYR A 124 8.10 -0.51 -2.33
CA TYR A 124 8.14 -1.34 -3.53
C TYR A 124 6.77 -1.92 -3.86
N THR A 125 6.59 -2.23 -5.14
CA THR A 125 5.61 -3.19 -5.62
C THR A 125 6.32 -4.27 -6.39
N ARG A 126 5.98 -5.54 -6.15
CA ARG A 126 6.55 -6.67 -6.88
C ARG A 126 5.54 -7.76 -7.18
N ASN A 127 5.85 -8.58 -8.18
CA ASN A 127 5.12 -9.81 -8.47
C ASN A 127 5.38 -10.86 -7.37
N VAL A 128 4.36 -11.64 -7.03
CA VAL A 128 4.46 -12.77 -6.10
C VAL A 128 3.70 -14.01 -6.58
#